data_AF-A0A4Y3RUJ3-F1
#
_entry.id   AF-A0A4Y3RUJ3-F1
#
_cell.length_a   1.000
_cell.length_b   1.000
_cell.length_c   1.000
_cell.angle_alpha   90.00
_cell.angle_beta   90.00
_cell.angle_gamma   90.00
#
_symmetry.space_group_name_H-M   'P 1'
#
loop_
_entity.id
_entity.type
_entity.pdbx_description
1 polymer ?
#
loop_
_entity_poly.entity_id
_entity_poly.type
_entity_poly.pdbx_seq_one_letter_code
_entity_poly.pdbx_strand_id
1 'polypeptide(L)'
;MATTTPPPATIPTPAAGHPKKPAADGPGDVARLRDAAGFVREQETSDLLARVLPGLDGPELRAMTERCRFAHAALLVFPPDERTLRAELAASGLSADGLAQPSVVVRERLAARHGLGAGELDVRILRPAVPGPDGEERAVEVFALTVPEGSELAAVAAEERTVDREAHLAFDVERPDPLVLRGLRAGFLRHGAVADGGGYNPHEDGTVFYFAAPDETKTPYRRVELYARGDHRDVLAEHLDGPRASHPAETLLRLLSGAWTTQALAACAELRLPEAMSTSTARGAEELARAVGARPENLATLLRYLAMVGVVAEEPRERGTFRLTEAGLLLREDARASMRPLALMYGGPFYESFARLAHTVRTGEPGFEDRYGENHFDHFARDPELAARFDRSMAASAPMFDPLPAHPVVTAAAAAPGGRTVVDIAGGTGELLGRLLAAHPSLRGVLLERAHVVEAARGRLGAVAERCDFVTGDFADVPADGDVYVLSRVLHDWDDEQCRTILRHCAAAMPPGADLLIVERLLPADSSPSLATAWDLHMMCNTGGRERTAAAYALLLADAGLELVGHSPLPLEAHVLHARRR
;
A
#
# COMPACT_ATOMS: atom_id res chain seq x y z
N MET A 1 -58.91 9.76 -3.63
CA MET A 1 -58.54 9.21 -4.95
C MET A 1 -57.01 9.22 -5.01
N ALA A 2 -56.40 8.17 -4.46
CA ALA A 2 -55.80 7.06 -5.21
C ALA A 2 -54.44 7.45 -5.81
N THR A 3 -53.40 7.24 -4.99
CA THR A 3 -51.98 7.26 -5.33
C THR A 3 -51.63 6.05 -6.18
N THR A 4 -51.19 6.25 -7.43
CA THR A 4 -50.72 5.20 -8.32
C THR A 4 -49.19 5.13 -8.30
N THR A 5 -48.68 4.09 -7.63
CA THR A 5 -47.30 3.63 -7.63
C THR A 5 -46.96 3.00 -9.01
N PRO A 6 -45.76 3.20 -9.57
CA PRO A 6 -45.35 2.48 -10.78
C PRO A 6 -45.03 1.01 -10.49
N PRO A 7 -45.20 0.09 -11.46
CA PRO A 7 -44.99 -1.35 -11.25
C PRO A 7 -43.50 -1.72 -11.18
N PRO A 8 -43.15 -2.83 -10.51
CA PRO A 8 -41.78 -3.34 -10.46
C PRO A 8 -41.33 -3.89 -11.83
N ALA A 9 -40.06 -3.66 -12.16
CA ALA A 9 -39.43 -4.18 -13.36
C ALA A 9 -39.37 -5.71 -13.33
N THR A 10 -39.97 -6.35 -14.33
CA THR A 10 -39.94 -7.79 -14.58
C THR A 10 -38.56 -8.24 -15.06
N ILE A 11 -37.96 -9.18 -14.35
CA ILE A 11 -36.75 -9.91 -14.74
C ILE A 11 -37.11 -10.86 -15.91
N PRO A 12 -36.28 -11.01 -16.96
CA PRO A 12 -36.60 -11.88 -18.09
C PRO A 12 -36.52 -13.36 -17.67
N THR A 13 -37.58 -14.11 -17.94
CA THR A 13 -37.63 -15.57 -17.81
C THR A 13 -36.82 -16.20 -18.95
N PRO A 14 -35.89 -17.15 -18.69
CA PRO A 14 -35.23 -17.86 -19.77
C PRO A 14 -36.21 -18.83 -20.46
N ALA A 15 -36.09 -18.89 -21.79
CA ALA A 15 -36.96 -19.63 -22.68
C ALA A 15 -36.98 -21.15 -22.39
N ALA A 16 -38.17 -21.75 -22.50
CA ALA A 16 -38.41 -23.18 -22.36
C ALA A 16 -37.66 -23.98 -23.43
N GLY A 17 -36.63 -24.73 -23.01
CA GLY A 17 -35.97 -25.76 -23.82
C GLY A 17 -36.67 -27.12 -23.67
N HIS A 18 -36.83 -27.81 -24.79
CA HIS A 18 -37.41 -29.16 -24.95
C HIS A 18 -36.82 -30.24 -24.01
N PRO A 19 -37.57 -31.33 -23.72
CA PRO A 19 -37.19 -32.32 -22.71
C PRO A 19 -35.95 -33.09 -23.15
N LYS A 20 -34.82 -32.84 -22.49
CA LYS A 20 -33.63 -33.68 -22.60
C LYS A 20 -33.87 -34.96 -21.79
N LYS A 21 -33.84 -36.08 -22.51
CA LYS A 21 -33.72 -37.47 -22.04
C LYS A 21 -32.83 -37.58 -20.79
N PRO A 22 -33.15 -38.42 -19.79
CA PRO A 22 -32.34 -38.54 -18.57
C PRO A 22 -30.93 -38.99 -18.94
N ALA A 23 -29.93 -38.17 -18.59
CA ALA A 23 -28.53 -38.56 -18.71
C ALA A 23 -28.21 -39.52 -17.55
N ALA A 24 -27.90 -40.77 -17.90
CA ALA A 24 -27.35 -41.74 -16.97
C ALA A 24 -25.85 -41.50 -16.78
N ASP A 25 -25.43 -41.59 -15.51
CA ASP A 25 -24.12 -41.94 -14.96
C ASP A 25 -22.92 -41.01 -15.20
N GLY A 26 -22.78 -40.01 -14.31
CA GLY A 26 -21.46 -39.52 -13.90
C GLY A 26 -20.71 -40.55 -13.05
N PRO A 27 -19.39 -40.39 -12.81
CA PRO A 27 -18.63 -41.32 -11.97
C PRO A 27 -19.22 -41.38 -10.56
N GLY A 28 -19.46 -42.59 -10.05
CA GLY A 28 -19.93 -42.79 -8.67
C GLY A 28 -18.94 -42.24 -7.64
N ASP A 29 -19.41 -41.97 -6.42
CA ASP A 29 -18.62 -41.27 -5.39
C ASP A 29 -17.30 -41.97 -5.03
N VAL A 30 -17.24 -43.31 -5.13
CA VAL A 30 -15.99 -44.09 -4.98
C VAL A 30 -14.91 -43.68 -6.00
N ALA A 31 -15.29 -43.46 -7.26
CA ALA A 31 -14.34 -43.06 -8.28
C ALA A 31 -13.84 -41.63 -8.03
N ARG A 32 -14.74 -40.71 -7.67
CA ARG A 32 -14.40 -39.33 -7.31
C ARG A 32 -13.48 -39.25 -6.10
N LEU A 33 -13.75 -40.04 -5.05
CA LEU A 33 -12.90 -40.15 -3.86
C LEU A 33 -11.51 -40.70 -4.21
N ARG A 34 -11.44 -41.74 -5.04
CA ARG A 34 -10.16 -42.31 -5.51
C ARG A 34 -9.36 -41.30 -6.33
N ASP A 35 -10.01 -40.58 -7.24
CA ASP A 35 -9.38 -39.56 -8.07
C ASP A 35 -8.87 -38.39 -7.22
N ALA A 36 -9.65 -37.94 -6.23
CA ALA A 36 -9.22 -36.92 -5.27
C ALA A 36 -8.02 -37.40 -4.42
N ALA A 37 -8.05 -38.65 -3.93
CA ALA A 37 -6.95 -39.23 -3.16
C ALA A 37 -5.67 -39.40 -4.00
N GLY A 38 -5.81 -39.81 -5.27
CA GLY A 38 -4.70 -39.87 -6.23
C GLY A 38 -4.12 -38.48 -6.50
N PHE A 39 -5.00 -37.51 -6.76
CA PHE A 39 -4.62 -36.12 -6.96
C PHE A 39 -3.82 -35.60 -5.76
N VAL A 40 -4.34 -35.73 -4.53
CA VAL A 40 -3.69 -35.24 -3.32
C VAL A 40 -2.30 -35.85 -3.10
N ARG A 41 -2.12 -37.13 -3.43
CA ARG A 41 -0.86 -37.87 -3.25
C ARG A 41 0.24 -37.44 -4.23
N GLU A 42 -0.13 -36.97 -5.41
CA GLU A 42 0.82 -36.76 -6.51
C GLU A 42 1.21 -35.29 -6.74
N GLN A 43 0.45 -34.33 -6.20
CA GLN A 43 0.69 -32.92 -6.53
C GLN A 43 1.84 -32.30 -5.74
N GLU A 44 2.73 -31.59 -6.41
CA GLU A 44 3.63 -30.62 -5.75
C GLU A 44 2.94 -29.28 -5.57
N THR A 45 3.24 -28.57 -4.47
CA THR A 45 2.62 -27.26 -4.18
C THR A 45 2.89 -26.25 -5.31
N SER A 46 4.13 -26.17 -5.79
CA SER A 46 4.52 -25.25 -6.87
C SER A 46 3.80 -25.57 -8.17
N ASP A 47 3.74 -26.85 -8.54
CA ASP A 47 3.13 -27.30 -9.80
C ASP A 47 1.63 -27.14 -9.76
N LEU A 48 1.02 -27.29 -8.58
CA LEU A 48 -0.38 -27.05 -8.37
C LEU A 48 -0.71 -25.56 -8.46
N LEU A 49 0.03 -24.69 -7.78
CA LEU A 49 -0.17 -23.24 -7.86
C LEU A 49 -0.07 -22.73 -9.30
N ALA A 50 0.93 -23.18 -10.07
CA ALA A 50 1.10 -22.80 -11.48
C ALA A 50 -0.01 -23.31 -12.41
N ARG A 51 -0.68 -24.41 -12.06
CA ARG A 51 -1.86 -24.91 -12.79
C ARG A 51 -3.14 -24.22 -12.37
N VAL A 52 -3.29 -23.92 -11.08
CA VAL A 52 -4.44 -23.20 -10.53
C VAL A 52 -4.47 -21.78 -11.06
N LEU A 53 -3.31 -21.12 -11.13
CA LEU A 53 -3.08 -19.74 -11.56
C LEU A 53 -2.22 -19.69 -12.83
N PRO A 54 -2.81 -19.81 -14.04
CA PRO A 54 -2.05 -19.79 -15.28
C PRO A 54 -1.26 -18.49 -15.46
N GLY A 55 0.04 -18.61 -15.76
CA GLY A 55 0.95 -17.47 -15.89
C GLY A 55 1.79 -17.18 -14.65
N LEU A 56 1.51 -17.87 -13.53
CA LEU A 56 2.36 -17.80 -12.34
C LEU A 56 3.65 -18.61 -12.55
N ASP A 57 4.79 -17.92 -12.64
CA ASP A 57 6.11 -18.52 -12.81
C ASP A 57 7.22 -17.78 -12.06
N GLY A 58 8.47 -18.24 -12.25
CA GLY A 58 9.66 -17.49 -11.89
C GLY A 58 9.76 -17.14 -10.39
N PRO A 59 10.17 -15.90 -10.05
CA PRO A 59 10.30 -15.45 -8.66
C PRO A 59 8.99 -15.42 -7.88
N GLU A 60 7.86 -15.12 -8.53
CA GLU A 60 6.57 -15.00 -7.85
C GLU A 60 6.05 -16.37 -7.41
N LEU A 61 6.17 -17.39 -8.28
CA LEU A 61 5.83 -18.76 -7.93
C LEU A 61 6.64 -19.27 -6.72
N ARG A 62 7.96 -19.00 -6.69
CA ARG A 62 8.81 -19.35 -5.54
C ARG A 62 8.32 -18.66 -4.26
N ALA A 63 8.05 -17.36 -4.36
CA ALA A 63 7.63 -16.55 -3.21
C ALA A 63 6.24 -16.96 -2.67
N MET A 64 5.35 -17.53 -3.50
CA MET A 64 4.08 -18.10 -3.04
C MET A 64 4.27 -19.50 -2.43
N THR A 65 5.09 -20.34 -3.07
CA THR A 65 5.40 -21.70 -2.59
C THR A 65 6.12 -21.68 -1.23
N GLU A 66 6.94 -20.66 -0.95
CA GLU A 66 7.60 -20.47 0.35
C GLU A 66 6.65 -20.04 1.49
N ARG A 67 5.42 -19.63 1.16
CA ARG A 67 4.48 -19.02 2.12
C ARG A 67 3.21 -19.83 2.33
N CYS A 68 2.88 -20.72 1.41
CA CYS A 68 1.75 -21.61 1.54
C CYS A 68 2.08 -23.00 1.00
N ARG A 69 1.43 -24.02 1.56
CA ARG A 69 1.58 -25.43 1.18
C ARG A 69 0.24 -26.02 0.84
N PHE A 70 0.18 -26.89 -0.17
CA PHE A 70 -1.04 -27.60 -0.49
C PHE A 70 -1.42 -28.56 0.66
N ALA A 71 -2.65 -28.42 1.17
CA ALA A 71 -3.11 -29.11 2.37
C ALA A 71 -4.11 -30.23 2.03
N HIS A 72 -5.15 -29.92 1.27
CA HIS A 72 -6.17 -30.91 0.92
C HIS A 72 -6.94 -30.56 -0.36
N ALA A 73 -7.59 -31.57 -0.93
CA ALA A 73 -8.67 -31.39 -1.90
C ALA A 73 -9.98 -31.78 -1.24
N ALA A 74 -11.02 -30.98 -1.42
CA ALA A 74 -12.34 -31.24 -0.87
C ALA A 74 -13.33 -31.69 -1.95
N LEU A 75 -14.34 -32.47 -1.56
CA LEU A 75 -15.47 -32.85 -2.41
C LEU A 75 -16.72 -33.20 -1.59
N LEU A 76 -17.89 -33.07 -2.22
CA LEU A 76 -19.18 -33.48 -1.68
C LEU A 76 -19.60 -34.84 -2.27
N VAL A 77 -19.91 -35.81 -1.41
CA VAL A 77 -20.38 -37.17 -1.74
C VAL A 77 -21.74 -37.46 -1.12
N PHE A 78 -22.43 -38.48 -1.64
CA PHE A 78 -23.84 -38.74 -1.32
C PHE A 78 -24.12 -40.20 -0.98
N PRO A 79 -23.59 -40.71 0.15
CA PRO A 79 -23.83 -42.07 0.59
C PRO A 79 -25.27 -42.25 1.09
N PRO A 80 -25.88 -43.44 0.96
CA PRO A 80 -27.22 -43.72 1.49
C PRO A 80 -27.26 -43.82 3.02
N ASP A 81 -26.16 -44.21 3.64
CA ASP A 81 -26.00 -44.32 5.09
C ASP A 81 -24.51 -44.26 5.49
N GLU A 82 -24.23 -44.14 6.79
CA GLU A 82 -22.85 -44.07 7.32
C GLU A 82 -22.03 -45.33 7.03
N ARG A 83 -22.65 -46.51 7.00
CA ARG A 83 -21.97 -47.77 6.73
C ARG A 83 -21.47 -47.82 5.29
N THR A 84 -22.28 -47.33 4.35
CA THR A 84 -21.91 -47.21 2.94
C THR A 84 -20.80 -46.19 2.77
N LEU A 85 -20.87 -45.02 3.41
CA LEU A 85 -19.78 -44.03 3.39
C LEU A 85 -18.43 -44.64 3.83
N ARG A 86 -18.42 -45.40 4.94
CA ARG A 86 -17.21 -46.08 5.42
C ARG A 86 -16.68 -47.11 4.42
N ALA A 87 -17.57 -47.85 3.76
CA ALA A 87 -17.19 -48.80 2.72
C ALA A 87 -16.63 -48.10 1.47
N GLU A 88 -17.21 -46.98 1.06
CA GLU A 88 -16.76 -46.18 -0.08
C GLU A 88 -15.39 -45.53 0.16
N LEU A 89 -15.15 -45.00 1.36
CA LEU A 89 -13.84 -44.49 1.78
C LEU A 89 -12.77 -45.60 1.72
N ALA A 90 -13.06 -46.78 2.29
CA ALA A 90 -12.16 -47.91 2.26
C ALA A 90 -11.87 -48.39 0.82
N ALA A 91 -12.89 -48.46 -0.05
CA ALA A 91 -12.75 -48.83 -1.46
C ALA A 91 -11.98 -47.78 -2.30
N SER A 92 -11.81 -46.58 -1.76
CA SER A 92 -11.04 -45.48 -2.35
C SER A 92 -9.63 -45.37 -1.77
N GLY A 93 -9.26 -46.25 -0.82
CA GLY A 93 -7.96 -46.24 -0.16
C GLY A 93 -7.80 -45.14 0.90
N LEU A 94 -8.91 -44.62 1.43
CA LEU A 94 -8.96 -43.62 2.48
C LEU A 94 -9.34 -44.27 3.82
N SER A 95 -8.75 -43.80 4.92
CA SER A 95 -9.10 -44.30 6.26
C SER A 95 -10.54 -43.91 6.62
N ALA A 96 -11.26 -44.85 7.25
CA ALA A 96 -12.59 -44.64 7.78
C ALA A 96 -12.59 -44.40 9.31
N ASP A 97 -11.41 -44.24 9.93
CA ASP A 97 -11.26 -44.28 11.39
C ASP A 97 -11.54 -42.94 12.09
N GLY A 98 -11.82 -41.88 11.32
CA GLY A 98 -12.20 -40.56 11.84
C GLY A 98 -13.68 -40.45 12.23
N LEU A 99 -13.98 -39.70 13.29
CA LEU A 99 -15.36 -39.35 13.67
C LEU A 99 -15.90 -38.28 12.71
N ALA A 100 -17.01 -38.60 12.03
CA ALA A 100 -17.69 -37.66 11.14
C ALA A 100 -18.38 -36.55 11.94
N GLN A 101 -17.96 -35.31 11.74
CA GLN A 101 -18.52 -34.16 12.48
C GLN A 101 -19.65 -33.50 11.67
N PRO A 102 -20.66 -32.89 12.30
CA PRO A 102 -21.65 -32.10 11.57
C PRO A 102 -21.01 -30.92 10.83
N SER A 103 -21.27 -30.78 9.52
CA SER A 103 -20.84 -29.61 8.74
C SER A 103 -21.97 -28.59 8.69
N VAL A 104 -21.90 -27.55 9.53
CA VAL A 104 -22.95 -26.53 9.61
C VAL A 104 -22.96 -25.65 8.35
N VAL A 105 -21.77 -25.24 7.88
CA VAL A 105 -21.63 -24.30 6.75
C VAL A 105 -22.11 -24.92 5.44
N VAL A 106 -21.64 -26.14 5.10
CA VAL A 106 -22.04 -26.79 3.85
C VAL A 106 -23.52 -27.16 3.87
N ARG A 107 -24.04 -27.58 5.04
CA ARG A 107 -25.47 -27.83 5.23
C ARG A 107 -26.32 -26.61 4.95
N GLU A 108 -25.97 -25.45 5.49
CA GLU A 108 -26.70 -24.20 5.25
C GLU A 108 -26.62 -23.76 3.78
N ARG A 109 -25.45 -23.90 3.14
CA ARG A 109 -25.30 -23.60 1.71
C ARG A 109 -26.16 -24.49 0.83
N LEU A 110 -26.17 -25.80 1.07
CA LEU A 110 -26.99 -26.75 0.33
C LEU A 110 -28.48 -26.50 0.54
N ALA A 111 -28.90 -26.25 1.79
CA ALA A 111 -30.28 -25.94 2.12
C ALA A 111 -30.78 -24.68 1.38
N ALA A 112 -29.99 -23.60 1.43
CA ALA A 112 -30.32 -22.35 0.74
C ALA A 112 -30.38 -22.52 -0.79
N ARG A 113 -29.43 -23.27 -1.37
CA ARG A 113 -29.32 -23.48 -2.81
C ARG A 113 -30.49 -24.27 -3.39
N HIS A 114 -30.93 -25.31 -2.67
CA HIS A 114 -31.98 -26.22 -3.11
C HIS A 114 -33.36 -25.88 -2.52
N GLY A 115 -33.48 -24.80 -1.75
CA GLY A 115 -34.73 -24.36 -1.14
C GLY A 115 -35.27 -25.33 -0.08
N LEU A 116 -34.37 -26.06 0.60
CA LEU A 116 -34.69 -27.06 1.62
C LEU A 116 -34.49 -26.51 3.04
N GLY A 117 -35.08 -27.16 4.03
CA GLY A 117 -34.80 -26.86 5.44
C GLY A 117 -33.42 -27.38 5.84
N ALA A 118 -32.59 -26.58 6.52
CA ALA A 118 -31.26 -27.05 6.98
C ALA A 118 -31.34 -28.26 7.94
N GLY A 119 -32.46 -28.44 8.66
CA GLY A 119 -32.71 -29.61 9.50
C GLY A 119 -33.06 -30.89 8.74
N GLU A 120 -33.30 -30.79 7.42
CA GLU A 120 -33.64 -31.92 6.54
C GLU A 120 -32.38 -32.54 5.91
N LEU A 121 -31.21 -31.92 6.09
CA LEU A 121 -29.94 -32.34 5.50
C LEU A 121 -28.98 -32.83 6.60
N ASP A 122 -28.64 -34.12 6.57
CA ASP A 122 -27.54 -34.67 7.38
C ASP A 122 -26.23 -34.57 6.59
N VAL A 123 -25.50 -33.47 6.82
CA VAL A 123 -24.19 -33.24 6.19
C VAL A 123 -23.10 -33.42 7.23
N ARG A 124 -22.17 -34.33 6.94
CA ARG A 124 -21.00 -34.59 7.77
C ARG A 124 -19.71 -34.18 7.06
N ILE A 125 -18.68 -33.86 7.83
CA ILE A 125 -17.32 -33.61 7.35
C ILE A 125 -16.37 -34.67 7.92
N LEU A 126 -15.49 -35.17 7.06
CA LEU A 126 -14.37 -36.06 7.40
C LEU A 126 -13.11 -35.56 6.70
N ARG A 127 -11.94 -35.77 7.31
CA ARG A 127 -10.64 -35.43 6.71
C ARG A 127 -9.69 -36.64 6.78
N PRO A 128 -9.95 -37.72 6.01
CA PRO A 128 -9.01 -38.83 5.92
C PRO A 128 -7.63 -38.37 5.45
N ALA A 129 -6.59 -38.74 6.21
CA ALA A 129 -5.21 -38.42 5.89
C ALA A 129 -4.73 -39.14 4.62
N VAL A 130 -3.94 -38.43 3.82
CA VAL A 130 -3.27 -38.93 2.62
C VAL A 130 -1.81 -38.47 2.68
N PRO A 131 -0.83 -39.39 2.61
CA PRO A 131 0.57 -38.98 2.57
C PRO A 131 0.88 -38.26 1.26
N GLY A 132 1.52 -37.10 1.35
CA GLY A 132 2.06 -36.39 0.21
C GLY A 132 3.35 -37.05 -0.33
N PRO A 133 3.87 -36.52 -1.46
CA PRO A 133 5.07 -37.05 -2.13
C PRO A 133 6.33 -37.07 -1.24
N ASP A 134 6.47 -36.11 -0.32
CA ASP A 134 7.61 -35.98 0.60
C ASP A 134 7.30 -36.48 2.02
N GLY A 135 6.17 -37.17 2.20
CA GLY A 135 5.73 -37.72 3.48
C GLY A 135 5.02 -36.70 4.39
N GLU A 136 4.66 -35.53 3.87
CA GLU A 136 3.81 -34.56 4.54
C GLU A 136 2.39 -35.08 4.73
N GLU A 137 1.74 -34.64 5.81
CA GLU A 137 0.37 -35.02 6.12
C GLU A 137 -0.60 -34.11 5.37
N ARG A 138 -1.26 -34.66 4.35
CA ARG A 138 -2.35 -34.02 3.60
C ARG A 138 -3.66 -34.72 3.89
N ALA A 139 -4.77 -34.20 3.36
CA ALA A 139 -6.06 -34.86 3.49
C ALA A 139 -6.88 -34.81 2.20
N VAL A 140 -7.88 -35.69 2.13
CA VAL A 140 -9.06 -35.45 1.31
C VAL A 140 -10.16 -34.98 2.25
N GLU A 141 -10.71 -33.78 2.05
CA GLU A 141 -11.84 -33.31 2.84
C GLU A 141 -13.15 -33.78 2.22
N VAL A 142 -13.90 -34.61 2.94
CA VAL A 142 -15.11 -35.24 2.44
C VAL A 142 -16.30 -34.63 3.16
N PHE A 143 -17.11 -33.88 2.42
CA PHE A 143 -18.46 -33.55 2.85
C PHE A 143 -19.38 -34.69 2.42
N ALA A 144 -20.10 -35.30 3.34
CA ALA A 144 -21.02 -36.39 3.06
C ALA A 144 -22.45 -35.96 3.40
N LEU A 145 -23.28 -35.77 2.37
CA LEU A 145 -24.73 -35.61 2.54
C LEU A 145 -25.37 -37.00 2.51
N THR A 146 -26.04 -37.41 3.59
CA THR A 146 -26.75 -38.69 3.60
C THR A 146 -27.99 -38.63 2.69
N VAL A 147 -28.07 -39.53 1.71
CA VAL A 147 -29.14 -39.60 0.71
C VAL A 147 -29.78 -40.99 0.70
N PRO A 148 -30.76 -41.25 1.58
CA PRO A 148 -31.42 -42.56 1.66
C PRO A 148 -32.01 -42.99 0.31
N GLU A 149 -32.01 -44.30 0.04
CA GLU A 149 -32.58 -44.85 -1.20
C GLU A 149 -34.05 -44.42 -1.37
N GLY A 150 -34.37 -43.87 -2.55
CA GLY A 150 -35.72 -43.39 -2.87
C GLY A 150 -36.09 -42.03 -2.27
N SER A 151 -35.18 -41.33 -1.60
CA SER A 151 -35.42 -39.98 -1.10
C SER A 151 -35.43 -38.91 -2.19
N GLU A 152 -36.13 -37.79 -1.95
CA GLU A 152 -36.15 -36.63 -2.85
C GLU A 152 -34.76 -35.96 -2.99
N LEU A 153 -33.84 -36.24 -2.06
CA LEU A 153 -32.44 -35.80 -2.11
C LEU A 153 -31.63 -36.45 -3.25
N ALA A 154 -32.14 -37.50 -3.89
CA ALA A 154 -31.49 -38.11 -5.05
C ALA A 154 -31.32 -37.13 -6.22
N ALA A 155 -32.28 -36.21 -6.42
CA ALA A 155 -32.19 -35.17 -7.44
C ALA A 155 -31.09 -34.14 -7.10
N VAL A 156 -31.02 -33.73 -5.83
CA VAL A 156 -29.97 -32.83 -5.30
C VAL A 156 -28.58 -33.47 -5.49
N ALA A 157 -28.45 -34.75 -5.14
CA ALA A 157 -27.21 -35.49 -5.31
C ALA A 157 -26.77 -35.59 -6.79
N ALA A 158 -27.71 -35.81 -7.71
CA ALA A 158 -27.41 -35.87 -9.13
C ALA A 158 -26.92 -34.51 -9.69
N GLU A 159 -27.55 -33.41 -9.28
CA GLU A 159 -27.12 -32.06 -9.68
C GLU A 159 -25.74 -31.74 -9.09
N GLU A 160 -25.55 -31.92 -7.79
CA GLU A 160 -24.30 -31.55 -7.12
C GLU A 160 -23.12 -32.42 -7.59
N ARG A 161 -23.33 -33.70 -7.96
CA ARG A 161 -22.28 -34.50 -8.64
C ARG A 161 -21.87 -33.93 -9.99
N THR A 162 -22.77 -33.22 -10.67
CA THR A 162 -22.51 -32.65 -12.00
C THR A 162 -21.83 -31.29 -11.92
N VAL A 163 -22.22 -30.45 -10.95
CA VAL A 163 -21.74 -29.07 -10.84
C VAL A 163 -20.55 -28.93 -9.89
N ASP A 164 -20.43 -29.82 -8.90
CA ASP A 164 -19.32 -29.96 -7.95
C ASP A 164 -18.92 -28.65 -7.22
N ARG A 165 -19.93 -27.90 -6.77
CA ARG A 165 -19.76 -26.54 -6.20
C ARG A 165 -18.96 -26.50 -4.90
N GLU A 166 -18.93 -27.61 -4.16
CA GLU A 166 -18.20 -27.71 -2.90
C GLU A 166 -16.76 -28.22 -3.09
N ALA A 167 -16.40 -28.68 -4.30
CA ALA A 167 -15.05 -29.13 -4.58
C ALA A 167 -14.06 -27.96 -4.66
N HIS A 168 -13.00 -28.04 -3.87
CA HIS A 168 -11.98 -27.00 -3.81
C HIS A 168 -10.61 -27.55 -3.46
N LEU A 169 -9.57 -26.76 -3.74
CA LEU A 169 -8.19 -27.03 -3.31
C LEU A 169 -7.84 -26.09 -2.17
N ALA A 170 -7.24 -26.59 -1.10
CA ALA A 170 -6.86 -25.78 0.05
C ALA A 170 -5.34 -25.70 0.21
N PHE A 171 -4.87 -24.51 0.57
CA PHE A 171 -3.48 -24.25 0.90
C PHE A 171 -3.38 -23.64 2.30
N ASP A 172 -2.53 -24.24 3.14
CA ASP A 172 -2.21 -23.70 4.46
C ASP A 172 -1.14 -22.62 4.33
N VAL A 173 -1.38 -21.45 4.92
CA VAL A 173 -0.37 -20.40 5.08
C VAL A 173 0.50 -20.74 6.27
N GLU A 174 1.81 -20.91 6.05
CA GLU A 174 2.71 -21.45 7.09
C GLU A 174 2.95 -20.49 8.24
N ARG A 175 3.15 -19.20 7.91
CA ARG A 175 3.42 -18.11 8.86
C ARG A 175 2.53 -16.92 8.49
N PRO A 176 1.25 -16.96 8.87
CA PRO A 176 0.31 -15.92 8.49
C PRO A 176 0.57 -14.63 9.28
N ASP A 177 0.86 -13.56 8.55
CA ASP A 177 0.84 -12.18 9.03
C ASP A 177 0.13 -11.29 8.00
N PRO A 178 -0.33 -10.08 8.38
CA PRO A 178 -1.12 -9.25 7.47
C PRO A 178 -0.42 -8.88 6.16
N LEU A 179 0.92 -8.78 6.14
CA LEU A 179 1.68 -8.48 4.91
C LEU A 179 1.77 -9.72 4.02
N VAL A 180 2.06 -10.89 4.60
CA VAL A 180 2.07 -12.17 3.88
C VAL A 180 0.71 -12.47 3.26
N LEU A 181 -0.38 -12.30 4.02
CA LEU A 181 -1.73 -12.57 3.55
C LEU A 181 -2.17 -11.60 2.44
N ARG A 182 -1.86 -10.30 2.57
CA ARG A 182 -2.09 -9.32 1.49
C ARG A 182 -1.28 -9.65 0.24
N GLY A 183 -0.02 -10.08 0.40
CA GLY A 183 0.84 -10.51 -0.70
C GLY A 183 0.30 -11.73 -1.45
N LEU A 184 -0.09 -12.79 -0.72
CA LEU A 184 -0.72 -13.97 -1.31
C LEU A 184 -2.03 -13.62 -2.01
N ARG A 185 -2.91 -12.84 -1.37
CA ARG A 185 -4.16 -12.36 -1.98
C ARG A 185 -3.90 -11.60 -3.27
N ALA A 186 -2.96 -10.66 -3.27
CA ALA A 186 -2.60 -9.88 -4.44
C ALA A 186 -2.05 -10.76 -5.58
N GLY A 187 -1.26 -11.79 -5.26
CA GLY A 187 -0.78 -12.77 -6.23
C GLY A 187 -1.93 -13.54 -6.89
N PHE A 188 -2.85 -14.08 -6.09
CA PHE A 188 -4.05 -14.77 -6.60
C PHE A 188 -4.89 -13.87 -7.52
N LEU A 189 -5.18 -12.64 -7.08
CA LEU A 189 -5.97 -11.68 -7.86
C LEU A 189 -5.29 -11.26 -9.16
N ARG A 190 -3.96 -11.09 -9.14
CA ARG A 190 -3.16 -10.73 -10.32
C ARG A 190 -3.22 -11.79 -11.41
N HIS A 191 -3.27 -13.06 -11.02
CA HIS A 191 -3.37 -14.21 -11.92
C HIS A 191 -4.82 -14.64 -12.18
N GLY A 192 -5.77 -13.72 -12.04
CA GLY A 192 -7.15 -13.88 -12.50
C GLY A 192 -8.08 -14.63 -11.54
N ALA A 193 -7.62 -15.04 -10.36
CA ALA A 193 -8.53 -15.55 -9.34
C ALA A 193 -9.41 -14.41 -8.78
N VAL A 194 -10.61 -14.74 -8.33
CA VAL A 194 -11.57 -13.75 -7.79
C VAL A 194 -11.92 -14.13 -6.36
N ALA A 195 -12.01 -13.17 -5.44
CA ALA A 195 -12.45 -13.44 -4.08
C ALA A 195 -13.88 -14.02 -4.07
N ASP A 196 -14.07 -15.14 -3.37
CA ASP A 196 -15.30 -15.94 -3.34
C ASP A 196 -15.73 -16.29 -1.89
N GLY A 197 -15.67 -15.27 -1.04
CA GLY A 197 -16.05 -15.38 0.37
C GLY A 197 -14.89 -15.76 1.30
N GLY A 198 -15.24 -16.14 2.52
CA GLY A 198 -14.29 -16.44 3.59
C GLY A 198 -14.92 -16.25 4.96
N GLY A 199 -14.19 -16.57 6.03
CA GLY A 199 -14.70 -16.52 7.39
C GLY A 199 -13.62 -16.72 8.43
N TYR A 200 -13.84 -16.19 9.64
CA TYR A 200 -13.05 -16.53 10.82
C TYR A 200 -13.80 -17.53 11.67
N ASN A 201 -13.16 -18.65 11.99
CA ASN A 201 -13.70 -19.66 12.90
C ASN A 201 -13.01 -19.55 14.28
N PRO A 202 -13.71 -19.08 15.32
CA PRO A 202 -13.12 -18.94 16.66
C PRO A 202 -12.82 -20.29 17.34
N HIS A 203 -13.41 -21.39 16.86
CA HIS A 203 -13.17 -22.72 17.43
C HIS A 203 -11.85 -23.35 16.95
N GLU A 204 -11.46 -23.06 15.71
CA GLU A 204 -10.22 -23.55 15.09
C GLU A 204 -9.09 -22.52 15.17
N ASP A 205 -9.40 -21.29 15.62
CA ASP A 205 -8.53 -20.12 15.57
C ASP A 205 -7.89 -19.99 14.18
N GLY A 206 -8.75 -19.88 13.17
CA GLY A 206 -8.37 -19.87 11.76
C GLY A 206 -9.24 -18.92 10.94
N THR A 207 -8.61 -18.21 10.03
CA THR A 207 -9.24 -17.35 9.04
C THR A 207 -9.09 -17.97 7.66
N VAL A 208 -10.20 -18.10 6.94
CA VAL A 208 -10.29 -18.75 5.63
C VAL A 208 -10.60 -17.70 4.57
N PHE A 209 -9.86 -17.75 3.46
CA PHE A 209 -10.06 -16.91 2.28
C PHE A 209 -10.37 -17.79 1.08
N TYR A 210 -11.57 -17.66 0.51
CA TYR A 210 -11.97 -18.40 -0.67
C TYR A 210 -11.73 -17.59 -1.94
N PHE A 211 -11.32 -18.27 -3.00
CA PHE A 211 -11.18 -17.73 -4.34
C PHE A 211 -11.90 -18.62 -5.35
N ALA A 212 -12.58 -18.02 -6.32
CA ALA A 212 -12.88 -18.67 -7.58
C ALA A 212 -11.60 -18.70 -8.44
N ALA A 213 -11.24 -19.88 -8.94
CA ALA A 213 -10.11 -20.04 -9.84
C ALA A 213 -10.40 -19.36 -11.20
N PRO A 214 -9.37 -18.86 -11.91
CA PRO A 214 -9.54 -18.27 -13.24
C PRO A 214 -10.16 -19.27 -14.23
N ASP A 215 -10.82 -18.76 -15.27
CA ASP A 215 -11.46 -19.60 -16.30
C ASP A 215 -10.45 -20.52 -16.99
N GLU A 216 -9.22 -20.03 -17.18
CA GLU A 216 -8.08 -20.71 -17.80
C GLU A 216 -7.38 -21.73 -16.87
N THR A 217 -7.85 -21.90 -15.63
CA THR A 217 -7.25 -22.84 -14.67
C THR A 217 -7.13 -24.24 -15.29
N LYS A 218 -5.98 -24.90 -15.06
CA LYS A 218 -5.64 -26.21 -15.63
C LYS A 218 -5.94 -27.36 -14.67
N THR A 219 -6.78 -27.12 -13.67
CA THR A 219 -7.23 -28.12 -12.71
C THR A 219 -8.76 -28.31 -12.81
N PRO A 220 -9.30 -29.48 -12.41
CA PRO A 220 -10.75 -29.67 -12.38
C PRO A 220 -11.45 -28.86 -11.28
N TYR A 221 -10.70 -28.29 -10.34
CA TYR A 221 -11.23 -27.53 -9.21
C TYR A 221 -11.40 -26.06 -9.57
N ARG A 222 -12.61 -25.54 -9.37
CA ARG A 222 -12.96 -24.14 -9.68
C ARG A 222 -12.89 -23.22 -8.48
N ARG A 223 -12.55 -23.74 -7.31
CA ARG A 223 -12.47 -23.00 -6.06
C ARG A 223 -11.18 -23.33 -5.32
N VAL A 224 -10.61 -22.32 -4.69
CA VAL A 224 -9.38 -22.41 -3.92
C VAL A 224 -9.60 -21.81 -2.54
N GLU A 225 -9.06 -22.45 -1.53
CA GLU A 225 -9.06 -22.02 -0.15
C GLU A 225 -7.63 -21.66 0.27
N LEU A 226 -7.44 -20.48 0.88
CA LEU A 226 -6.26 -20.18 1.67
C LEU A 226 -6.65 -20.19 3.15
N TYR A 227 -6.05 -21.10 3.91
CA TYR A 227 -6.25 -21.22 5.35
C TYR A 227 -5.11 -20.54 6.10
N ALA A 228 -5.44 -19.58 6.95
CA ALA A 228 -4.49 -18.85 7.79
C ALA A 228 -4.83 -19.03 9.27
N ARG A 229 -3.93 -19.63 10.04
CA ARG A 229 -4.09 -19.72 11.50
C ARG A 229 -4.09 -18.32 12.14
N GLY A 230 -4.99 -18.10 13.09
CA GLY A 230 -5.19 -16.84 13.83
C GLY A 230 -6.36 -15.99 13.31
N ASP A 231 -6.64 -14.91 14.05
CA ASP A 231 -7.65 -13.90 13.71
C ASP A 231 -7.09 -12.83 12.77
N HIS A 232 -7.43 -12.93 11.49
CA HIS A 232 -7.03 -12.01 10.42
C HIS A 232 -8.26 -11.32 9.82
N ARG A 233 -9.25 -10.98 10.66
CA ARG A 233 -10.52 -10.39 10.21
C ARG A 233 -10.38 -9.04 9.50
N ASP A 234 -9.28 -8.32 9.71
CA ASP A 234 -8.94 -7.09 8.98
C ASP A 234 -8.61 -7.38 7.51
N VAL A 235 -7.74 -8.36 7.25
CA VAL A 235 -7.41 -8.80 5.89
C VAL A 235 -8.58 -9.53 5.25
N LEU A 236 -9.38 -10.26 6.04
CA LEU A 236 -10.62 -10.88 5.56
C LEU A 236 -11.64 -9.83 5.12
N ALA A 237 -11.78 -8.72 5.85
CA ALA A 237 -12.64 -7.62 5.41
C ALA A 237 -12.19 -7.09 4.04
N GLU A 238 -10.89 -6.86 3.84
CA GLU A 238 -10.35 -6.47 2.52
C GLU A 238 -10.60 -7.51 1.42
N HIS A 239 -10.54 -8.80 1.76
CA HIS A 239 -10.77 -9.90 0.84
C HIS A 239 -12.25 -10.01 0.44
N LEU A 240 -13.15 -9.90 1.41
CA LEU A 240 -14.61 -9.89 1.20
C LEU A 240 -15.08 -8.61 0.51
N ASP A 241 -14.35 -7.51 0.68
CA ASP A 241 -14.55 -6.25 -0.06
C ASP A 241 -13.83 -6.23 -1.42
N GLY A 242 -13.01 -7.25 -1.71
CA GLY A 242 -12.25 -7.39 -2.94
C GLY A 242 -13.15 -7.54 -4.17
N PRO A 243 -12.69 -7.02 -5.33
CA PRO A 243 -13.39 -5.88 -5.89
C PRO A 243 -14.90 -6.16 -5.95
N ARG A 244 -15.66 -5.64 -4.97
CA ARG A 244 -16.81 -4.86 -5.42
C ARG A 244 -16.19 -3.97 -6.48
N ALA A 245 -16.64 -4.08 -7.73
CA ALA A 245 -16.42 -3.01 -8.67
C ALA A 245 -16.93 -1.79 -7.94
N SER A 246 -16.04 -1.08 -7.23
CA SER A 246 -16.28 0.23 -6.69
C SER A 246 -16.67 0.92 -7.96
N HIS A 247 -17.99 1.13 -8.09
CA HIS A 247 -18.57 1.60 -9.34
C HIS A 247 -17.67 2.75 -9.77
N PRO A 248 -17.22 2.88 -11.02
CA PRO A 248 -16.19 3.88 -11.36
C PRO A 248 -16.47 5.27 -10.76
N ALA A 249 -17.75 5.62 -10.61
CA ALA A 249 -18.27 6.73 -9.81
C ALA A 249 -17.82 6.75 -8.33
N GLU A 250 -17.96 5.68 -7.56
CA GLU A 250 -17.50 5.59 -6.17
C GLU A 250 -15.98 5.73 -6.05
N THR A 251 -15.21 5.10 -6.96
CA THR A 251 -13.75 5.30 -6.99
C THR A 251 -13.42 6.76 -7.23
N LEU A 252 -14.05 7.37 -8.24
CA LEU A 252 -13.85 8.78 -8.56
C LEU A 252 -14.30 9.69 -7.41
N LEU A 253 -15.42 9.40 -6.74
CA LEU A 253 -15.89 10.15 -5.58
C LEU A 253 -14.88 10.11 -4.44
N ARG A 254 -14.29 8.94 -4.14
CA ARG A 254 -13.22 8.84 -3.14
C ARG A 254 -12.01 9.69 -3.52
N LEU A 255 -11.56 9.63 -4.77
CA LEU A 255 -10.44 10.45 -5.25
C LEU A 255 -10.75 11.96 -5.18
N LEU A 256 -11.94 12.38 -5.61
CA LEU A 256 -12.39 13.78 -5.55
C LEU A 256 -12.47 14.31 -4.11
N SER A 257 -12.84 13.44 -3.16
CA SER A 257 -12.96 13.80 -1.74
C SER A 257 -11.62 13.96 -1.02
N GLY A 258 -10.49 13.57 -1.63
CA GLY A 258 -9.16 13.67 -1.01
C GLY A 258 -8.79 15.11 -0.62
N ALA A 259 -9.28 16.11 -1.36
CA ALA A 259 -9.09 17.52 -1.03
C ALA A 259 -9.70 17.91 0.33
N TRP A 260 -10.77 17.24 0.75
CA TRP A 260 -11.39 17.44 2.06
C TRP A 260 -10.50 16.89 3.18
N THR A 261 -9.81 15.77 2.94
CA THR A 261 -8.84 15.22 3.89
C THR A 261 -7.70 16.21 4.15
N THR A 262 -7.12 16.78 3.10
CA THR A 262 -6.04 17.78 3.24
C THR A 262 -6.51 18.98 4.08
N GLN A 263 -7.70 19.51 3.80
CA GLN A 263 -8.27 20.64 4.55
C GLN A 263 -8.66 20.26 5.98
N ALA A 264 -9.18 19.05 6.22
CA ALA A 264 -9.50 18.57 7.56
C ALA A 264 -8.24 18.45 8.44
N LEU A 265 -7.13 17.95 7.88
CA LEU A 265 -5.84 17.87 8.56
C LEU A 265 -5.27 19.27 8.86
N ALA A 266 -5.36 20.19 7.91
CA ALA A 266 -4.93 21.57 8.08
C ALA A 266 -5.76 22.29 9.15
N ALA A 267 -7.08 22.17 9.12
CA ALA A 267 -7.97 22.72 10.13
C ALA A 267 -7.68 22.14 11.53
N CYS A 268 -7.42 20.83 11.62
CA CYS A 268 -6.99 20.19 12.87
C CYS A 268 -5.71 20.83 13.43
N ALA A 269 -4.70 21.03 12.57
CA ALA A 269 -3.41 21.65 12.90
C ALA A 269 -3.53 23.15 13.25
N GLU A 270 -4.41 23.88 12.57
CA GLU A 270 -4.67 25.30 12.76
C GLU A 270 -5.39 25.56 14.09
N LEU A 271 -6.43 24.77 14.38
CA LEU A 271 -7.17 24.83 15.65
C LEU A 271 -6.34 24.37 16.86
N ARG A 272 -5.13 23.83 16.64
CA ARG A 272 -4.30 23.23 17.69
C ARG A 272 -5.06 22.16 18.48
N LEU A 273 -5.84 21.36 17.76
CA LEU A 273 -6.62 20.27 18.35
C LEU A 273 -5.73 19.16 18.94
N PRO A 274 -4.61 18.75 18.31
CA PRO A 274 -3.72 17.75 18.89
C PRO A 274 -3.13 18.15 20.25
N GLU A 275 -2.98 19.45 20.52
CA GLU A 275 -2.50 19.96 21.81
C GLU A 275 -3.53 19.75 22.94
N ALA A 276 -4.82 19.75 22.62
CA ALA A 276 -5.92 19.53 23.57
C ALA A 276 -6.24 18.05 23.82
N MET A 277 -5.62 17.13 23.07
CA MET A 277 -5.89 15.70 23.11
C MET A 277 -4.72 14.88 23.65
N SER A 278 -5.00 13.63 24.04
CA SER A 278 -4.01 12.64 24.49
C SER A 278 -4.16 11.35 23.68
N THR A 279 -3.11 10.54 23.56
CA THR A 279 -3.19 9.18 23.02
C THR A 279 -3.75 8.16 24.01
N SER A 280 -3.61 8.43 25.32
CA SER A 280 -3.98 7.51 26.39
C SER A 280 -5.37 7.78 26.99
N THR A 281 -5.90 8.99 26.83
CA THR A 281 -7.16 9.40 27.47
C THR A 281 -8.07 10.05 26.46
N ALA A 282 -9.28 9.51 26.31
CA ALA A 282 -10.32 10.08 25.46
C ALA A 282 -11.00 11.27 26.15
N ARG A 283 -11.41 12.27 25.36
CA ARG A 283 -12.14 13.46 25.82
C ARG A 283 -13.38 13.70 24.97
N GLY A 284 -14.43 14.23 25.59
CA GLY A 284 -15.69 14.55 24.91
C GLY A 284 -15.55 15.70 23.92
N ALA A 285 -16.31 15.66 22.82
CA ALA A 285 -16.28 16.70 21.78
C ALA A 285 -16.58 18.11 22.32
N GLU A 286 -17.48 18.26 23.30
CA GLU A 286 -17.78 19.56 23.92
C GLU A 286 -16.61 20.14 24.73
N GLU A 287 -15.84 19.28 25.39
CA GLU A 287 -14.64 19.69 26.13
C GLU A 287 -13.56 20.14 25.16
N LEU A 288 -13.29 19.35 24.13
CA LEU A 288 -12.32 19.69 23.08
C LEU A 288 -12.71 20.98 22.36
N ALA A 289 -14.00 21.18 22.08
CA ALA A 289 -14.50 22.38 21.41
C ALA A 289 -14.26 23.64 22.25
N ARG A 290 -14.48 23.58 23.57
CA ARG A 290 -14.14 24.68 24.47
C ARG A 290 -12.63 24.94 24.52
N ALA A 291 -11.81 23.88 24.49
CA ALA A 291 -10.36 24.00 24.54
C ALA A 291 -9.76 24.71 23.31
N VAL A 292 -10.34 24.49 22.13
CA VAL A 292 -9.84 25.07 20.86
C VAL A 292 -10.68 26.25 20.33
N GLY A 293 -11.70 26.68 21.07
CA GLY A 293 -12.58 27.78 20.66
C GLY A 293 -13.50 27.45 19.47
N ALA A 294 -13.86 26.18 19.29
CA ALA A 294 -14.75 25.72 18.22
C ALA A 294 -16.21 25.54 18.69
N ARG A 295 -17.13 25.45 17.72
CA ARG A 295 -18.51 25.02 18.00
C ARG A 295 -18.55 23.51 18.23
N PRO A 296 -19.15 22.99 19.31
CA PRO A 296 -19.18 21.56 19.61
C PRO A 296 -19.68 20.68 18.46
N GLU A 297 -20.78 21.07 17.80
CA GLU A 297 -21.38 20.34 16.69
C GLU A 297 -20.45 20.24 15.46
N ASN A 298 -19.75 21.33 15.15
CA ASN A 298 -18.81 21.39 14.04
C ASN A 298 -17.55 20.57 14.34
N LEU A 299 -17.00 20.71 15.56
CA LEU A 299 -15.83 19.94 15.96
C LEU A 299 -16.14 18.44 16.02
N ALA A 300 -17.31 18.05 16.53
CA ALA A 300 -17.74 16.65 16.51
C ALA A 300 -17.79 16.09 15.08
N THR A 301 -18.21 16.90 14.10
CA THR A 301 -18.22 16.52 12.69
C THR A 301 -16.81 16.33 12.13
N LEU A 302 -15.90 17.27 12.43
CA LEU A 302 -14.49 17.13 12.07
C LEU A 302 -13.86 15.90 12.74
N LEU A 303 -14.10 15.67 14.03
CA LEU A 303 -13.57 14.53 14.78
C LEU A 303 -14.04 13.19 14.22
N ARG A 304 -15.32 13.06 13.80
CA ARG A 304 -15.79 11.85 13.10
C ARG A 304 -15.04 11.62 11.79
N TYR A 305 -14.78 12.68 11.02
CA TYR A 305 -14.02 12.58 9.78
C TYR A 305 -12.56 12.21 10.05
N LEU A 306 -11.91 12.84 11.03
CA LEU A 306 -10.54 12.52 11.46
C LEU A 306 -10.44 11.09 12.03
N ALA A 307 -11.50 10.57 12.64
CA ALA A 307 -11.58 9.19 13.10
C ALA A 307 -11.64 8.21 11.92
N MET A 308 -12.44 8.53 10.90
CA MET A 308 -12.53 7.74 9.66
C MET A 308 -11.17 7.62 8.96
N VAL A 309 -10.35 8.68 8.97
CA VAL A 309 -9.00 8.66 8.38
C VAL A 309 -7.89 8.28 9.37
N GLY A 310 -8.23 7.84 10.59
CA GLY A 310 -7.28 7.28 11.55
C GLY A 310 -6.36 8.28 12.26
N VAL A 311 -6.67 9.58 12.23
CA VAL A 311 -5.91 10.64 12.92
C VAL A 311 -6.31 10.72 14.40
N VAL A 312 -7.59 10.47 14.68
CA VAL A 312 -8.13 10.28 16.04
C VAL A 312 -8.83 8.93 16.12
N ALA A 313 -9.14 8.47 17.32
CA ALA A 313 -9.96 7.29 17.55
C ALA A 313 -11.12 7.66 18.48
N GLU A 314 -12.33 7.26 18.10
CA GLU A 314 -13.51 7.32 18.98
C GLU A 314 -13.50 6.09 19.90
N GLU A 315 -13.74 6.29 21.20
CA GLU A 315 -13.72 5.19 22.17
C GLU A 315 -15.01 4.35 22.07
N PRO A 316 -14.92 3.02 21.80
CA PRO A 316 -16.10 2.18 21.62
C PRO A 316 -17.03 2.12 22.84
N ARG A 317 -16.47 2.27 24.05
CA ARG A 317 -17.21 2.17 25.31
C ARG A 317 -17.86 3.48 25.75
N GLU A 318 -17.46 4.61 25.17
CA GLU A 318 -17.95 5.93 25.52
C GLU A 318 -18.09 6.81 24.26
N ARG A 319 -19.21 6.63 23.56
CA ARG A 319 -19.51 7.34 22.30
C ARG A 319 -19.38 8.85 22.45
N GLY A 320 -18.83 9.52 21.44
CA GLY A 320 -18.59 10.95 21.46
C GLY A 320 -17.33 11.41 22.20
N THR A 321 -16.52 10.46 22.68
CA THR A 321 -15.18 10.75 23.23
C THR A 321 -14.09 10.30 22.27
N PHE A 322 -13.03 11.12 22.16
CA PHE A 322 -11.98 10.95 21.17
C PHE A 322 -10.60 11.04 21.81
N ARG A 323 -9.67 10.24 21.32
CA ARG A 323 -8.23 10.29 21.64
C ARG A 323 -7.40 10.40 20.37
N LEU A 324 -6.17 10.88 20.47
CA LEU A 324 -5.23 10.88 19.35
C LEU A 324 -4.78 9.45 19.04
N THR A 325 -4.48 9.20 17.76
CA THR A 325 -3.67 8.06 17.34
C THR A 325 -2.20 8.45 17.24
N GLU A 326 -1.32 7.49 17.00
CA GLU A 326 0.09 7.76 16.70
C GLU A 326 0.27 8.64 15.44
N ALA A 327 -0.64 8.52 14.46
CA ALA A 327 -0.62 9.40 13.29
C ALA A 327 -1.02 10.84 13.66
N GLY A 328 -2.05 11.02 14.49
CA GLY A 328 -2.46 12.34 14.97
C GLY A 328 -1.42 13.02 15.85
N LEU A 329 -0.59 12.27 16.58
CA LEU A 329 0.53 12.82 17.36
C LEU A 329 1.51 13.63 16.49
N LEU A 330 1.71 13.25 15.23
CA LEU A 330 2.60 13.97 14.31
C LEU A 330 2.11 15.38 14.00
N LEU A 331 0.83 15.71 14.26
CA LEU A 331 0.29 17.06 14.10
C LEU A 331 0.49 17.96 15.32
N ARG A 332 1.06 17.46 16.42
CA ARG A 332 1.43 18.30 17.56
C ARG A 332 2.67 19.13 17.24
N GLU A 333 2.70 20.34 17.76
CA GLU A 333 3.85 21.25 17.62
C GLU A 333 5.14 20.71 18.30
N ASP A 334 5.01 20.03 19.44
CA ASP A 334 6.13 19.53 20.25
C ASP A 334 6.61 18.12 19.84
N ALA A 335 6.00 17.51 18.82
CA ALA A 335 6.41 16.20 18.33
C ALA A 335 7.80 16.25 17.69
N ARG A 336 8.67 15.29 18.03
CA ARG A 336 10.04 15.18 17.48
C ARG A 336 10.09 15.17 15.96
N ALA A 337 9.06 14.61 15.30
CA ALA A 337 8.90 14.57 13.86
C ALA A 337 7.59 15.28 13.44
N SER A 338 7.33 16.47 14.00
CA SER A 338 6.11 17.21 13.73
C SER A 338 5.91 17.46 12.23
N MET A 339 4.76 17.04 11.71
CA MET A 339 4.26 17.33 10.37
C MET A 339 3.26 18.50 10.38
N ARG A 340 3.02 19.15 11.53
CA ARG A 340 2.12 20.30 11.63
C ARG A 340 2.45 21.42 10.64
N PRO A 341 3.72 21.86 10.47
CA PRO A 341 4.05 22.88 9.48
C PRO A 341 3.69 22.45 8.06
N LEU A 342 3.91 21.18 7.72
CA LEU A 342 3.59 20.61 6.42
C LEU A 342 2.08 20.60 6.16
N ALA A 343 1.28 20.17 7.14
CA ALA A 343 -0.18 20.20 7.05
C ALA A 343 -0.71 21.62 6.78
N LEU A 344 -0.15 22.63 7.46
CA LEU A 344 -0.52 24.04 7.25
C LEU A 344 -0.09 24.57 5.88
N MET A 345 1.06 24.16 5.35
CA MET A 345 1.48 24.53 3.99
C MET A 345 0.57 23.87 2.92
N TYR A 346 0.26 22.58 3.11
CA TYR A 346 -0.51 21.78 2.15
C TYR A 346 -1.99 22.12 2.14
N GLY A 347 -2.55 22.58 3.28
CA GLY A 347 -3.91 23.13 3.33
C GLY A 347 -3.99 24.64 3.08
N GLY A 348 -2.85 25.33 3.02
CA GLY A 348 -2.76 26.77 2.81
C GLY A 348 -2.20 27.08 1.41
N PRO A 349 -1.03 27.74 1.29
CA PRO A 349 -0.57 28.26 0.00
C PRO A 349 -0.49 27.24 -1.13
N PHE A 350 -0.06 26.01 -0.85
CA PHE A 350 0.03 24.97 -1.87
C PHE A 350 -1.36 24.46 -2.30
N TYR A 351 -2.34 24.45 -1.41
CA TYR A 351 -3.73 24.12 -1.78
C TYR A 351 -4.29 25.14 -2.78
N GLU A 352 -4.06 26.43 -2.52
CA GLU A 352 -4.53 27.52 -3.39
C GLU A 352 -3.83 27.51 -4.75
N SER A 353 -2.53 27.18 -4.78
CA SER A 353 -1.78 26.95 -6.01
C SER A 353 -2.38 25.79 -6.82
N PHE A 354 -2.66 24.65 -6.19
CA PHE A 354 -3.29 23.50 -6.86
C PHE A 354 -4.70 23.80 -7.36
N ALA A 355 -5.44 24.73 -6.75
CA ALA A 355 -6.71 25.20 -7.29
C ALA A 355 -6.56 25.89 -8.66
N ARG A 356 -5.34 26.31 -9.03
CA ARG A 356 -4.96 26.86 -10.34
C ARG A 356 -4.28 25.86 -11.27
N LEU A 357 -4.23 24.57 -10.94
CA LEU A 357 -3.56 23.56 -11.76
C LEU A 357 -4.03 23.53 -13.22
N ALA A 358 -5.32 23.79 -13.49
CA ALA A 358 -5.84 23.85 -14.86
C ALA A 358 -5.29 25.05 -15.67
N HIS A 359 -4.90 26.15 -15.01
CA HIS A 359 -4.15 27.23 -15.66
C HIS A 359 -2.76 26.72 -16.05
N THR A 360 -2.00 26.15 -15.10
CA THR A 360 -0.66 25.59 -15.34
C THR A 360 -0.63 24.60 -16.48
N VAL A 361 -1.60 23.67 -16.54
CA VAL A 361 -1.67 22.70 -17.64
C VAL A 361 -1.91 23.37 -19.00
N ARG A 362 -2.61 24.50 -19.04
CA ARG A 362 -2.93 25.21 -20.29
C ARG A 362 -1.80 26.13 -20.76
N THR A 363 -1.12 26.80 -19.83
CA THR A 363 -0.16 27.87 -20.14
C THR A 363 1.30 27.41 -20.00
N GLY A 364 1.55 26.40 -19.17
CA GLY A 364 2.88 26.04 -18.70
C GLY A 364 3.39 26.94 -17.56
N GLU A 365 2.61 27.94 -17.12
CA GLU A 365 2.99 28.89 -16.08
C GLU A 365 2.59 28.37 -14.67
N PRO A 366 3.38 28.64 -13.62
CA PRO A 366 3.10 28.14 -12.27
C PRO A 366 1.76 28.66 -11.73
N GLY A 367 0.92 27.75 -11.21
CA GLY A 367 -0.37 28.08 -10.61
C GLY A 367 -0.23 28.92 -9.35
N PHE A 368 0.90 28.79 -8.66
CA PHE A 368 1.25 29.65 -7.54
C PHE A 368 1.42 31.11 -7.97
N GLU A 369 2.15 31.37 -9.05
CA GLU A 369 2.37 32.73 -9.55
C GLU A 369 1.07 33.35 -10.06
N ASP A 370 0.24 32.59 -10.78
CA ASP A 370 -1.08 33.05 -11.21
C ASP A 370 -2.02 33.36 -10.02
N ARG A 371 -1.87 32.65 -8.90
CA ARG A 371 -2.65 32.90 -7.67
C ARG A 371 -2.15 34.11 -6.88
N TYR A 372 -0.85 34.24 -6.70
CA TYR A 372 -0.24 35.21 -5.77
C TYR A 372 0.38 36.44 -6.46
N GLY A 373 0.54 36.39 -7.79
CA GLY A 373 1.12 37.47 -8.61
C GLY A 373 2.64 37.58 -8.53
N GLU A 374 3.32 36.63 -7.90
CA GLU A 374 4.77 36.60 -7.73
C GLU A 374 5.28 35.15 -7.55
N ASN A 375 6.59 34.94 -7.69
CA ASN A 375 7.20 33.62 -7.51
C ASN A 375 7.08 33.13 -6.06
N HIS A 376 6.95 31.82 -5.88
CA HIS A 376 6.76 31.20 -4.57
C HIS A 376 7.84 31.53 -3.54
N PHE A 377 9.11 31.62 -3.95
CA PHE A 377 10.22 31.94 -3.04
C PHE A 377 10.16 33.40 -2.57
N ASP A 378 9.79 34.31 -3.46
CA ASP A 378 9.65 35.74 -3.14
C ASP A 378 8.45 35.95 -2.22
N HIS A 379 7.34 35.28 -2.50
CA HIS A 379 6.14 35.32 -1.67
C HIS A 379 6.44 34.92 -0.22
N PHE A 380 7.15 33.80 -0.01
CA PHE A 380 7.51 33.35 1.33
C PHE A 380 8.50 34.29 2.01
N ALA A 381 9.47 34.85 1.28
CA ALA A 381 10.46 35.77 1.84
C ALA A 381 9.85 37.08 2.38
N ARG A 382 8.65 37.47 1.94
CA ARG A 382 7.95 38.68 2.42
C ARG A 382 7.34 38.53 3.81
N ASP A 383 7.02 37.31 4.23
CA ASP A 383 6.42 37.01 5.52
C ASP A 383 7.35 36.08 6.32
N PRO A 384 8.07 36.61 7.34
CA PRO A 384 8.97 35.82 8.17
C PRO A 384 8.30 34.61 8.84
N GLU A 385 7.02 34.69 9.19
CA GLU A 385 6.31 33.55 9.80
C GLU A 385 6.04 32.45 8.77
N LEU A 386 5.69 32.84 7.55
CA LEU A 386 5.46 31.92 6.44
C LEU A 386 6.77 31.29 5.96
N ALA A 387 7.84 32.06 5.81
CA ALA A 387 9.18 31.54 5.52
C ALA A 387 9.60 30.52 6.59
N ALA A 388 9.50 30.87 7.88
CA ALA A 388 9.86 29.96 8.95
C ALA A 388 8.97 28.70 8.98
N ARG A 389 7.70 28.81 8.58
CA ARG A 389 6.79 27.65 8.45
C ARG A 389 7.21 26.75 7.28
N PHE A 390 7.55 27.32 6.14
CA PHE A 390 8.07 26.60 4.99
C PHE A 390 9.35 25.84 5.35
N ASP A 391 10.32 26.51 5.98
CA ASP A 391 11.57 25.90 6.43
C ASP A 391 11.32 24.71 7.38
N ARG A 392 10.41 24.88 8.35
CA ARG A 392 10.01 23.77 9.24
C ARG A 392 9.29 22.64 8.51
N SER A 393 8.50 22.94 7.47
CA SER A 393 7.86 21.92 6.65
C SER A 393 8.88 21.10 5.86
N MET A 394 9.91 21.76 5.32
CA MET A 394 10.99 21.11 4.58
C MET A 394 11.87 20.23 5.47
N ALA A 395 11.96 20.55 6.76
CA ALA A 395 12.63 19.73 7.78
C ALA A 395 11.89 18.42 8.09
N ALA A 396 10.59 18.31 7.84
CA ALA A 396 9.86 17.05 8.06
C ALA A 396 10.36 15.91 7.15
N SER A 397 10.96 16.24 6.01
CA SER A 397 11.59 15.26 5.10
C SER A 397 13.06 14.97 5.43
N ALA A 398 13.60 15.50 6.54
CA ALA A 398 15.01 15.30 6.90
C ALA A 398 15.47 13.84 7.04
N PRO A 399 14.63 12.84 7.41
CA PRO A 399 15.03 11.43 7.37
C PRO A 399 15.51 10.94 5.99
N MET A 400 15.13 11.62 4.90
CA MET A 400 15.67 11.38 3.56
C MET A 400 17.21 11.40 3.52
N PHE A 401 17.83 12.20 4.39
CA PHE A 401 19.26 12.41 4.42
C PHE A 401 20.02 11.42 5.32
N ASP A 402 19.32 10.54 6.05
CA ASP A 402 19.94 9.62 7.02
C ASP A 402 21.09 8.77 6.44
N PRO A 403 21.03 8.26 5.19
CA PRO A 403 22.12 7.47 4.63
C PRO A 403 23.30 8.29 4.09
N LEU A 404 23.12 9.60 3.84
CA LEU A 404 24.12 10.42 3.14
C LEU A 404 25.48 10.50 3.85
N PRO A 405 25.56 10.60 5.19
CA PRO A 405 26.84 10.52 5.89
C PRO A 405 27.64 9.25 5.59
N ALA A 406 26.97 8.13 5.28
CA ALA A 406 27.64 6.87 4.95
C ALA A 406 27.94 6.72 3.45
N HIS A 407 27.59 7.70 2.62
CA HIS A 407 27.82 7.64 1.18
C HIS A 407 29.34 7.52 0.88
N PRO A 408 29.77 6.71 -0.11
CA PRO A 408 31.20 6.49 -0.39
C PRO A 408 32.00 7.76 -0.65
N VAL A 409 31.41 8.73 -1.37
CA VAL A 409 32.04 10.04 -1.63
C VAL A 409 32.28 10.82 -0.32
N VAL A 410 31.28 10.86 0.57
CA VAL A 410 31.37 11.60 1.84
C VAL A 410 32.38 10.93 2.77
N THR A 411 32.33 9.61 2.89
CA THR A 411 33.26 8.86 3.75
C THR A 411 34.70 8.91 3.25
N ALA A 412 34.91 8.85 1.93
CA ALA A 412 36.24 9.05 1.33
C ALA A 412 36.78 10.47 1.58
N ALA A 413 35.91 11.49 1.45
CA ALA A 413 36.27 12.86 1.76
C ALA A 413 36.65 13.04 3.25
N ALA A 414 35.87 12.45 4.16
CA ALA A 414 36.13 12.50 5.60
C ALA A 414 37.42 11.78 6.01
N ALA A 415 37.78 10.69 5.32
CA ALA A 415 38.98 9.90 5.59
C ALA A 415 40.27 10.50 4.99
N ALA A 416 40.16 11.46 4.07
CA ALA A 416 41.32 12.05 3.43
C ALA A 416 42.15 12.91 4.40
N PRO A 417 43.50 12.91 4.27
CA PRO A 417 44.36 13.72 5.14
C PRO A 417 44.02 15.21 5.08
N GLY A 418 43.96 15.86 6.24
CA GLY A 418 43.70 17.30 6.35
C GLY A 418 42.21 17.69 6.40
N GLY A 419 41.29 16.73 6.22
CA GLY A 419 39.87 17.03 6.11
C GLY A 419 39.51 17.65 4.77
N ARG A 420 38.29 17.43 4.32
CA ARG A 420 37.80 17.87 3.01
C ARG A 420 36.61 18.80 3.18
N THR A 421 36.38 19.63 2.17
CA THR A 421 35.33 20.65 2.21
C THR A 421 34.11 20.18 1.42
N VAL A 422 32.95 20.20 2.08
CA VAL A 422 31.64 19.98 1.46
C VAL A 422 30.97 21.32 1.19
N VAL A 423 30.62 21.59 -0.06
CA VAL A 423 29.91 22.81 -0.48
C VAL A 423 28.45 22.46 -0.73
N ASP A 424 27.55 22.94 0.13
CA ASP A 424 26.09 22.78 0.01
C ASP A 424 25.51 24.00 -0.71
N ILE A 425 25.07 23.82 -1.95
CA ILE A 425 24.60 24.88 -2.86
C ILE A 425 23.09 25.00 -2.74
N ALA A 426 22.60 26.18 -2.35
CA ALA A 426 21.20 26.41 -2.00
C ALA A 426 20.72 25.39 -0.93
N GLY A 427 21.56 25.17 0.09
CA GLY A 427 21.34 24.16 1.12
C GLY A 427 20.25 24.49 2.15
N GLY A 428 19.48 25.57 1.94
CA GLY A 428 18.46 26.04 2.86
C GLY A 428 19.01 26.33 4.26
N THR A 429 18.30 25.87 5.30
CA THR A 429 18.76 26.04 6.69
C THR A 429 19.92 25.11 7.09
N GLY A 430 20.58 24.46 6.14
CA GLY A 430 21.78 23.63 6.36
C GLY A 430 21.51 22.26 6.98
N GLU A 431 20.30 21.71 6.86
CA GLU A 431 19.94 20.42 7.51
C GLU A 431 20.81 19.26 7.01
N LEU A 432 21.06 19.16 5.69
CA LEU A 432 21.91 18.11 5.12
C LEU A 432 23.38 18.33 5.51
N LEU A 433 23.93 19.52 5.27
CA LEU A 433 25.31 19.85 5.64
C LEU A 433 25.57 19.61 7.13
N GLY A 434 24.66 20.02 8.01
CA GLY A 434 24.76 19.81 9.45
C GLY A 434 24.90 18.34 9.82
N ARG A 435 24.14 17.44 9.18
CA ARG A 435 24.23 15.99 9.39
C ARG A 435 25.56 15.42 8.92
N LEU A 436 26.03 15.84 7.74
CA LEU A 436 27.33 15.41 7.20
C LEU A 436 28.48 15.80 8.14
N LEU A 437 28.50 17.05 8.57
CA LEU A 437 29.53 17.57 9.46
C LEU A 437 29.44 16.96 10.87
N ALA A 438 28.24 16.72 11.40
CA ALA A 438 28.06 16.08 12.71
C ALA A 438 28.57 14.63 12.73
N ALA A 439 28.33 13.88 11.65
CA ALA A 439 28.80 12.51 11.51
C ALA A 439 30.32 12.41 11.26
N HIS A 440 30.91 13.43 10.61
CA HIS A 440 32.33 13.46 10.25
C HIS A 440 33.03 14.71 10.77
N PRO A 441 33.66 14.64 11.96
CA PRO A 441 34.34 15.79 12.57
C PRO A 441 35.49 16.38 11.74
N SER A 442 36.08 15.60 10.83
CA SER A 442 37.17 16.04 9.94
C SER A 442 36.69 16.88 8.76
N LEU A 443 35.39 16.86 8.42
CA LEU A 443 34.86 17.66 7.32
C LEU A 443 34.70 19.13 7.74
N ARG A 444 34.92 20.01 6.77
CA ARG A 444 34.51 21.42 6.79
C ARG A 444 33.35 21.63 5.82
N GLY A 445 32.51 22.61 6.10
CA GLY A 445 31.36 22.94 5.27
C GLY A 445 31.45 24.34 4.67
N VAL A 446 30.84 24.52 3.52
CA VAL A 446 30.47 25.83 2.99
C VAL A 446 28.99 25.77 2.63
N LEU A 447 28.18 26.69 3.15
CA LEU A 447 26.77 26.82 2.81
C LEU A 447 26.59 28.06 1.95
N LEU A 448 26.20 27.88 0.69
CA LEU A 448 25.80 28.97 -0.21
C LEU A 448 24.27 29.09 -0.20
N GLU A 449 23.76 30.25 0.20
CA GLU A 449 22.32 30.53 0.23
C GLU A 449 22.04 32.05 0.12
N ARG A 450 20.77 32.40 -0.06
CA ARG A 450 20.31 33.79 -0.01
C ARG A 450 20.48 34.37 1.39
N ALA A 451 20.68 35.69 1.46
CA ALA A 451 21.04 36.39 2.70
C ALA A 451 20.15 36.07 3.91
N HIS A 452 18.82 36.09 3.71
CA HIS A 452 17.86 35.84 4.78
C HIS A 452 17.86 34.37 5.27
N VAL A 453 18.23 33.42 4.42
CA VAL A 453 18.28 31.98 4.75
C VAL A 453 19.58 31.66 5.49
N VAL A 454 20.70 32.28 5.10
CA VAL A 454 22.01 32.13 5.77
C VAL A 454 21.92 32.46 7.26
N GLU A 455 21.22 33.54 7.64
CA GLU A 455 21.02 33.90 9.04
C GLU A 455 20.25 32.82 9.82
N ALA A 456 19.20 32.25 9.23
CA ALA A 456 18.45 31.15 9.83
C ALA A 456 19.30 29.87 9.95
N ALA A 457 20.11 29.55 8.94
CA ALA A 457 21.00 28.40 8.92
C ALA A 457 22.06 28.46 10.03
N ARG A 458 22.64 29.65 10.26
CA ARG A 458 23.65 29.87 11.30
C ARG A 458 23.10 29.57 12.69
N GLY A 459 21.85 29.93 12.95
CA GLY A 459 21.15 29.59 14.20
C GLY A 459 20.86 28.08 14.33
N ARG A 460 20.47 27.42 13.24
CA ARG A 460 20.07 26.01 13.25
C ARG A 460 21.24 25.04 13.38
N LEU A 461 22.39 25.34 12.77
CA LEU A 461 23.57 24.47 12.77
C LEU A 461 24.27 24.38 14.14
N GLY A 462 23.99 25.31 15.06
CA GLY A 462 24.52 25.28 16.43
C GLY A 462 26.05 25.17 16.46
N ALA A 463 26.60 24.26 17.28
CA ALA A 463 28.04 24.06 17.42
C ALA A 463 28.75 23.64 16.12
N VAL A 464 28.03 23.05 15.16
CA VAL A 464 28.60 22.65 13.87
C VAL A 464 28.90 23.87 12.99
N ALA A 465 28.23 25.01 13.23
CA ALA A 465 28.44 26.24 12.48
C ALA A 465 29.87 26.77 12.55
N GLU A 466 30.66 26.43 13.57
CA GLU A 466 32.08 26.82 13.68
C GLU A 466 32.97 26.18 12.59
N ARG A 467 32.51 25.08 12.00
CA ARG A 467 33.18 24.38 10.88
C ARG A 467 32.55 24.70 9.53
N CYS A 468 31.61 25.65 9.49
CA CYS A 468 30.88 26.04 8.30
C CYS A 468 31.17 27.49 7.94
N ASP A 469 31.63 27.72 6.71
CA ASP A 469 31.68 29.05 6.13
C ASP A 469 30.35 29.34 5.43
N PHE A 470 29.79 30.53 5.65
CA PHE A 470 28.49 30.91 5.10
C PHE A 470 28.68 31.94 4.00
N VAL A 471 28.24 31.61 2.79
CA VAL A 471 28.36 32.46 1.61
C VAL A 471 26.97 32.93 1.21
N THR A 472 26.79 34.25 1.17
CA THR A 472 25.59 34.86 0.61
C THR A 472 25.78 35.05 -0.88
N GLY A 473 24.90 34.49 -1.69
CA GLY A 473 24.99 34.61 -3.15
C GLY A 473 23.90 33.83 -3.87
N ASP A 474 24.07 33.72 -5.18
CA ASP A 474 23.24 32.92 -6.08
C ASP A 474 24.08 31.83 -6.77
N PHE A 475 23.51 31.06 -7.69
CA PHE A 475 24.19 29.97 -8.39
C PHE A 475 25.42 30.41 -9.20
N ALA A 476 25.59 31.70 -9.49
CA ALA A 476 26.80 32.23 -10.12
C ALA A 476 27.99 32.34 -9.13
N ASP A 477 27.71 32.32 -7.83
CA ASP A 477 28.66 32.55 -6.75
C ASP A 477 29.11 31.24 -6.07
N VAL A 478 28.94 30.09 -6.75
CA VAL A 478 29.35 28.77 -6.23
C VAL A 478 30.82 28.83 -5.79
N PRO A 479 31.13 28.61 -4.50
CA PRO A 479 32.49 28.67 -3.99
C PRO A 479 33.40 27.66 -4.68
N ALA A 480 34.57 28.10 -5.11
CA ALA A 480 35.59 27.22 -5.67
C ALA A 480 36.28 26.38 -4.57
N ASP A 481 37.14 25.45 -5.00
CA ASP A 481 38.04 24.66 -4.15
C ASP A 481 37.36 23.72 -3.14
N GLY A 482 36.07 23.44 -3.30
CA GLY A 482 35.38 22.34 -2.63
C GLY A 482 35.78 20.96 -3.16
N ASP A 483 35.68 19.93 -2.31
CA ASP A 483 35.96 18.55 -2.68
C ASP A 483 34.68 17.76 -3.02
N VAL A 484 33.59 18.06 -2.31
CA VAL A 484 32.26 17.48 -2.55
C VAL A 484 31.25 18.62 -2.64
N TYR A 485 30.56 18.72 -3.77
CA TYR A 485 29.49 19.67 -3.98
C TYR A 485 28.15 18.96 -3.83
N VAL A 486 27.16 19.64 -3.28
CA VAL A 486 25.84 19.07 -3.03
C VAL A 486 24.76 20.02 -3.55
N LEU A 487 23.82 19.46 -4.31
CA LEU A 487 22.57 20.10 -4.71
C LEU A 487 21.42 19.22 -4.19
N SER A 488 20.68 19.68 -3.19
CA SER A 488 19.65 18.87 -2.54
C SER A 488 18.29 19.52 -2.65
N ARG A 489 17.39 18.92 -3.45
CA ARG A 489 16.07 19.49 -3.77
C ARG A 489 16.21 20.90 -4.35
N VAL A 490 17.00 21.03 -5.41
CA VAL A 490 17.29 22.33 -6.04
C VAL A 490 16.91 22.29 -7.51
N LEU A 491 17.48 21.37 -8.30
CA LEU A 491 17.27 21.30 -9.75
C LEU A 491 15.81 20.99 -10.11
N HIS A 492 15.07 20.30 -9.24
CA HIS A 492 13.66 20.03 -9.46
C HIS A 492 12.76 21.29 -9.42
N ASP A 493 13.24 22.42 -8.90
CA ASP A 493 12.51 23.69 -8.89
C ASP A 493 12.60 24.45 -10.22
N TRP A 494 13.50 24.03 -11.11
CA TRP A 494 13.89 24.77 -12.30
C TRP A 494 13.59 24.01 -13.58
N ASP A 495 13.45 24.75 -14.69
CA ASP A 495 13.40 24.16 -16.01
C ASP A 495 14.77 23.63 -16.48
N ASP A 496 14.80 22.93 -17.61
CA ASP A 496 16.03 22.31 -18.11
C ASP A 496 17.11 23.33 -18.54
N GLU A 497 16.73 24.53 -18.99
CA GLU A 497 17.70 25.57 -19.37
C GLU A 497 18.38 26.17 -18.14
N GLN A 498 17.59 26.45 -17.12
CA GLN A 498 18.05 26.91 -15.81
C GLN A 498 18.89 25.83 -15.11
N CYS A 499 18.47 24.55 -15.11
CA CYS A 499 19.29 23.46 -14.60
C CYS A 499 20.65 23.37 -15.29
N ARG A 500 20.71 23.48 -16.63
CA ARG A 500 21.99 23.51 -17.35
C ARG A 500 22.86 24.70 -16.93
N THR A 501 22.26 25.85 -16.62
CA THR A 501 22.99 27.04 -16.16
C THR A 501 23.58 26.81 -14.77
N ILE A 502 22.78 26.32 -13.83
CA ILE A 502 23.21 25.97 -12.46
C ILE A 502 24.35 24.94 -12.51
N LEU A 503 24.17 23.85 -13.26
CA LEU A 503 25.17 22.79 -13.39
C LEU A 503 26.47 23.29 -14.03
N ARG A 504 26.41 24.23 -14.99
CA ARG A 504 27.60 24.85 -15.58
C ARG A 504 28.39 25.69 -14.57
N HIS A 505 27.70 26.44 -13.70
CA HIS A 505 28.37 27.15 -12.61
C HIS A 505 29.04 26.19 -11.62
N CYS A 506 28.36 25.10 -11.26
CA CYS A 506 28.94 24.06 -10.42
C CYS A 506 30.21 23.47 -11.07
N ALA A 507 30.12 23.04 -12.33
CA ALA A 507 31.23 22.45 -13.07
C ALA A 507 32.43 23.40 -13.21
N ALA A 508 32.19 24.71 -13.32
CA ALA A 508 33.23 25.73 -13.38
C ALA A 508 33.97 25.91 -12.05
N ALA A 509 33.26 25.83 -10.91
CA ALA A 509 33.83 25.94 -9.57
C ALA A 509 34.53 24.65 -9.10
N MET A 510 34.10 23.49 -9.61
CA MET A 510 34.64 22.18 -9.24
C MET A 510 36.10 21.99 -9.70
N PRO A 511 37.06 21.81 -8.76
CA PRO A 511 38.42 21.44 -9.10
C PRO A 511 38.49 20.00 -9.65
N PRO A 512 39.58 19.63 -10.34
CA PRO A 512 39.79 18.26 -10.80
C PRO A 512 39.71 17.25 -9.65
N GLY A 513 38.88 16.21 -9.82
CA GLY A 513 38.66 15.16 -8.81
C GLY A 513 37.56 15.47 -7.80
N ALA A 514 36.92 16.64 -7.84
CA ALA A 514 35.75 16.92 -7.03
C ALA A 514 34.53 16.10 -7.46
N ASP A 515 33.70 15.76 -6.48
CA ASP A 515 32.46 15.01 -6.66
C ASP A 515 31.25 15.94 -6.52
N LEU A 516 30.19 15.70 -7.32
CA LEU A 516 28.90 16.35 -7.17
C LEU A 516 27.86 15.30 -6.75
N LEU A 517 27.14 15.58 -5.67
CA LEU A 517 25.99 14.79 -5.21
C LEU A 517 24.71 15.58 -5.44
N ILE A 518 23.77 15.00 -6.18
CA ILE A 518 22.43 15.56 -6.38
C ILE A 518 21.44 14.71 -5.60
N VAL A 519 20.66 15.30 -4.71
CA VAL A 519 19.69 14.59 -3.85
C VAL A 519 18.27 15.01 -4.22
N GLU A 520 17.59 14.19 -5.04
CA GLU A 520 16.26 14.49 -5.61
C GLU A 520 15.42 13.22 -5.76
N ARG A 521 14.15 13.38 -6.15
CA ARG A 521 13.29 12.24 -6.51
C ARG A 521 13.51 11.90 -7.97
N LEU A 522 13.46 10.62 -8.30
CA LEU A 522 13.56 10.18 -9.69
C LEU A 522 12.21 9.70 -10.19
N LEU A 523 11.79 10.21 -11.34
CA LEU A 523 10.64 9.64 -12.03
C LEU A 523 10.92 8.18 -12.40
N PRO A 524 9.95 7.27 -12.20
CA PRO A 524 10.09 5.89 -12.63
C PRO A 524 10.26 5.84 -14.15
N ALA A 525 11.09 4.90 -14.63
CA ALA A 525 11.26 4.67 -16.06
C ALA A 525 10.04 3.95 -16.69
N ASP A 526 9.16 3.39 -15.86
CA ASP A 526 7.94 2.70 -16.23
C ASP A 526 6.69 3.41 -15.65
N SER A 527 5.53 2.79 -15.81
CA SER A 527 4.27 3.31 -15.26
C SER A 527 4.01 2.89 -13.81
N SER A 528 5.05 2.55 -13.05
CA SER A 528 4.89 2.18 -11.65
C SER A 528 4.41 3.38 -10.81
N PRO A 529 3.54 3.16 -9.81
CA PRO A 529 3.19 4.21 -8.86
C PRO A 529 4.44 4.70 -8.12
N SER A 530 4.66 6.01 -8.09
CA SER A 530 5.77 6.63 -7.35
C SER A 530 5.35 7.97 -6.77
N LEU A 531 5.88 8.30 -5.60
CA LEU A 531 5.79 9.64 -5.01
C LEU A 531 6.40 10.70 -5.93
N ALA A 532 7.41 10.36 -6.75
CA ALA A 532 8.00 11.28 -7.70
C ALA A 532 6.96 11.84 -8.69
N THR A 533 5.99 11.03 -9.14
CA THR A 533 4.93 11.48 -10.05
C THR A 533 4.00 12.51 -9.39
N ALA A 534 3.68 12.33 -8.11
CA ALA A 534 2.88 13.31 -7.37
C ALA A 534 3.68 14.60 -7.10
N TRP A 535 4.98 14.47 -6.84
CA TRP A 535 5.88 15.61 -6.65
C TRP A 535 6.14 16.37 -7.94
N ASP A 536 6.19 15.70 -9.09
CA ASP A 536 6.32 16.35 -10.40
C ASP A 536 5.16 17.33 -10.66
N LEU A 537 3.93 16.89 -10.37
CA LEU A 537 2.75 17.74 -10.42
C LEU A 537 2.85 18.92 -9.44
N HIS A 538 3.40 18.68 -8.25
CA HIS A 538 3.62 19.72 -7.24
C HIS A 538 4.68 20.75 -7.67
N MET A 539 5.80 20.32 -8.25
CA MET A 539 6.85 21.20 -8.77
C MET A 539 6.31 22.05 -9.93
N MET A 540 5.67 21.41 -10.91
CA MET A 540 5.07 22.12 -12.05
C MET A 540 4.08 23.20 -11.59
N CYS A 541 3.26 22.91 -10.58
CA CYS A 541 2.24 23.85 -10.11
C CYS A 541 2.82 24.98 -9.24
N ASN A 542 3.84 24.71 -8.42
CA ASN A 542 4.33 25.69 -7.45
C ASN A 542 5.55 26.48 -7.91
N THR A 543 6.46 25.86 -8.64
CA THR A 543 7.76 26.45 -9.00
C THR A 543 7.93 26.57 -10.52
N GLY A 544 7.19 25.79 -11.30
CA GLY A 544 7.41 25.63 -12.74
C GLY A 544 8.48 24.59 -13.08
N GLY A 545 9.08 24.00 -12.04
CA GLY A 545 10.04 22.92 -12.14
C GLY A 545 9.40 21.56 -12.45
N ARG A 546 10.20 20.50 -12.31
CA ARG A 546 9.80 19.12 -12.61
C ARG A 546 10.74 18.11 -11.96
N GLU A 547 10.20 16.94 -11.64
CA GLU A 547 11.01 15.77 -11.34
C GLU A 547 11.51 15.15 -12.65
N ARG A 548 12.64 14.43 -12.61
CA ARG A 548 13.28 13.90 -13.82
C ARG A 548 13.70 12.45 -13.64
N THR A 549 13.86 11.72 -14.75
CA THR A 549 14.44 10.37 -14.73
C THR A 549 15.96 10.45 -14.58
N ALA A 550 16.60 9.36 -14.12
CA ALA A 550 18.07 9.28 -14.07
C ALA A 550 18.71 9.58 -15.45
N ALA A 551 18.09 9.13 -16.54
CA ALA A 551 18.56 9.37 -17.90
C ALA A 551 18.49 10.86 -18.27
N ALA A 552 17.43 11.57 -17.85
CA ALA A 552 17.32 13.01 -18.08
C ALA A 552 18.38 13.79 -17.29
N TYR A 553 18.65 13.44 -16.02
CA TYR A 553 19.78 14.03 -15.29
C TYR A 553 21.13 13.75 -15.96
N ALA A 554 21.35 12.53 -16.47
CA ALA A 554 22.58 12.20 -17.18
C ALA A 554 22.83 13.11 -18.40
N LEU A 555 21.78 13.46 -19.13
CA LEU A 555 21.85 14.41 -20.25
C LEU A 555 22.16 15.83 -19.78
N LEU A 556 21.45 16.33 -18.74
CA LEU A 556 21.70 17.66 -18.17
C LEU A 556 23.13 17.80 -17.64
N LEU A 557 23.64 16.76 -16.97
CA LEU A 557 25.02 16.68 -16.50
C LEU A 557 25.99 16.72 -17.68
N ALA A 558 25.76 15.90 -18.71
CA ALA A 558 26.61 15.84 -19.89
C ALA A 558 26.70 17.20 -20.62
N ASP A 559 25.58 17.91 -20.76
CA ASP A 559 25.51 19.25 -21.35
C ASP A 559 26.33 20.29 -20.55
N ALA A 560 26.53 20.06 -19.25
CA ALA A 560 27.34 20.90 -18.36
C ALA A 560 28.80 20.45 -18.23
N GLY A 561 29.24 19.44 -18.99
CA GLY A 561 30.61 18.89 -18.88
C GLY A 561 30.81 17.98 -17.66
N LEU A 562 29.73 17.45 -17.10
CA LEU A 562 29.73 16.48 -16.01
C LEU A 562 29.34 15.09 -16.53
N GLU A 563 29.74 14.05 -15.82
CA GLU A 563 29.40 12.65 -16.09
C GLU A 563 28.69 12.07 -14.87
N LEU A 564 27.53 11.46 -15.10
CA LEU A 564 26.84 10.67 -14.08
C LEU A 564 27.57 9.35 -13.87
N VAL A 565 28.13 9.16 -12.68
CA VAL A 565 28.84 7.93 -12.27
C VAL A 565 27.83 6.85 -11.85
N GLY A 566 26.75 7.25 -11.18
CA GLY A 566 25.69 6.34 -10.74
C GLY A 566 24.69 7.03 -9.83
N HIS A 567 23.71 6.27 -9.32
CA HIS A 567 22.78 6.74 -8.31
C HIS A 567 22.37 5.61 -7.37
N SER A 568 21.91 5.95 -6.17
CA SER A 568 21.43 4.98 -5.17
C SER A 568 20.17 5.49 -4.47
N PRO A 569 19.27 4.60 -4.03
CA PRO A 569 18.02 4.99 -3.38
C PRO A 569 18.25 5.51 -1.95
N LEU A 570 17.36 6.38 -1.51
CA LEU A 570 17.28 6.96 -0.17
C LEU A 570 15.85 6.77 0.41
N PRO A 571 15.65 6.97 1.72
CA PRO A 571 14.33 7.01 2.31
C PRO A 571 13.39 7.99 1.61
N LEU A 572 12.09 7.75 1.75
CA LEU A 572 11.04 8.57 1.14
C LEU A 572 11.10 8.61 -0.40
N GLU A 573 11.58 7.56 -1.07
CA GLU A 573 11.71 7.48 -2.55
C GLU A 573 12.59 8.57 -3.19
N ALA A 574 13.53 9.11 -2.43
CA ALA A 574 14.56 9.96 -2.99
C ALA A 574 15.74 9.13 -3.50
N HIS A 575 16.64 9.77 -4.22
CA HIS A 575 17.88 9.21 -4.68
C HIS A 575 19.02 10.21 -4.46
N VAL A 576 20.21 9.67 -4.26
CA VAL A 576 21.44 10.44 -4.46
C VAL A 576 22.05 10.03 -5.80
N LEU A 577 22.24 10.98 -6.69
CA LEU A 577 22.99 10.86 -7.93
C LEU A 577 24.42 11.36 -7.67
N HIS A 578 25.39 10.62 -8.18
CA HIS A 578 26.81 10.96 -8.07
C HIS A 578 27.35 11.30 -9.45
N ALA A 579 27.90 12.49 -9.60
CA ALA A 579 28.51 12.98 -10.82
C ALA A 579 29.93 13.50 -10.60
N ARG A 580 30.71 13.55 -11.69
CA ARG A 580 32.09 14.08 -11.73
C ARG A 580 32.28 14.96 -12.96
N ARG A 581 33.31 15.79 -12.95
CA ARG A 581 33.73 16.53 -14.14
C ARG A 581 34.40 15.61 -15.16
N ARG A 582 34.05 15.79 -16.44
CA ARG A 582 34.67 15.07 -17.58
C ARG A 582 36.08 15.54 -17.89
#